data_AF-A0A0F7X1C0-F1
#
_entry.id   AF-A0A0F7X1C0-F1
#
_cell.length_a   1.000
_cell.length_b   1.000
_cell.length_c   1.000
_cell.angle_alpha   90.00
_cell.angle_beta   90.00
_cell.angle_gamma   90.00
#
_symmetry.space_group_name_H-M   'P 1'
#
loop_
_entity.id
_entity.type
_entity.pdbx_description
1 polymer ?
#
loop_
_entity_poly.entity_id
_entity_poly.type
_entity_poly.pdbx_seq_one_letter_code
_entity_poly.pdbx_strand_id
1 'polypeptide(L)'
;MKPNSIIFLENTKHYPDIFREGFVRDRHGLMEASDWLLSTEITIIRSILGAIPILGNILGAGRLYSVWYTSDEDWKKQVVWHTIFGILEVLGLGILALALKILLTTIYYLLRGLWNVSFMLIEIFSALVPNYPVLV
;
A
#
# COMPACT_ATOMS: atom_id res chain seq x y z
N MET A 1 -21.16 -8.02 -18.71
CA MET A 1 -21.24 -7.57 -17.30
C MET A 1 -19.88 -7.88 -16.68
N LYS A 2 -19.15 -6.89 -16.15
CA LYS A 2 -17.86 -7.16 -15.48
C LYS A 2 -18.15 -7.94 -14.17
N PRO A 3 -17.35 -8.95 -13.80
CA PRO A 3 -17.56 -9.70 -12.57
C PRO A 3 -17.37 -8.79 -11.34
N ASN A 4 -17.92 -9.18 -10.19
CA ASN A 4 -17.56 -8.62 -8.89
C ASN A 4 -16.33 -9.35 -8.32
N SER A 5 -15.73 -8.87 -7.22
CA SER A 5 -14.47 -9.43 -6.72
C SER A 5 -14.53 -10.91 -6.36
N ILE A 6 -15.66 -11.40 -5.86
CA ILE A 6 -15.84 -12.82 -5.54
C ILE A 6 -15.76 -13.69 -6.80
N ILE A 7 -16.53 -13.32 -7.83
CA ILE A 7 -16.54 -14.04 -9.12
C ILE A 7 -15.18 -13.94 -9.80
N PHE A 8 -14.51 -12.79 -9.68
CA PHE A 8 -13.15 -12.61 -10.20
C PHE A 8 -12.16 -13.59 -9.57
N LEU A 9 -12.15 -13.72 -8.23
CA LEU A 9 -11.24 -14.61 -7.51
C LEU A 9 -11.51 -16.08 -7.84
N GLU A 10 -12.78 -16.46 -8.04
CA GLU A 10 -13.15 -17.82 -8.42
C GLU A 10 -12.68 -18.15 -9.85
N ASN A 11 -12.95 -17.27 -10.81
CA ASN A 11 -12.57 -17.44 -12.22
C ASN A 11 -11.06 -17.40 -12.47
N THR A 12 -10.28 -16.85 -11.54
CA THR A 12 -8.84 -16.69 -11.68
C THR A 12 -8.04 -17.66 -10.80
N LYS A 13 -8.72 -18.58 -10.10
CA LYS A 13 -8.08 -19.54 -9.19
C LYS A 13 -7.07 -20.46 -9.90
N HIS A 14 -7.30 -20.75 -11.17
CA HIS A 14 -6.49 -21.64 -12.02
C HIS A 14 -5.28 -20.94 -12.65
N TYR A 15 -5.12 -19.63 -12.46
CA TYR A 15 -4.03 -18.87 -13.04
C TYR A 15 -2.72 -19.21 -12.32
N PRO A 16 -1.55 -19.09 -12.99
CA PRO A 16 -0.26 -19.33 -12.37
C PRO A 16 -0.09 -18.47 -11.12
N ASP A 17 0.46 -19.05 -10.05
CA ASP A 17 0.59 -18.38 -8.75
C ASP A 17 1.30 -17.04 -8.88
N ILE A 18 2.38 -16.97 -9.68
CA ILE A 18 3.16 -15.75 -9.87
C ILE A 18 2.38 -14.58 -10.49
N PHE A 19 1.38 -14.86 -11.34
CA PHE A 19 0.52 -13.84 -11.88
C PHE A 19 -0.57 -13.46 -10.87
N ARG A 20 -1.05 -14.44 -10.11
CA ARG A 20 -2.04 -14.27 -9.04
C ARG A 20 -1.51 -13.43 -7.88
N GLU A 21 -0.22 -13.53 -7.57
CA GLU A 21 0.48 -12.65 -6.62
C GLU A 21 0.44 -11.16 -7.03
N GLY A 22 0.15 -10.86 -8.29
CA GLY A 22 -0.08 -9.50 -8.78
C GLY A 22 -1.47 -8.96 -8.42
N PHE A 23 -2.43 -9.82 -8.09
CA PHE A 23 -3.79 -9.39 -7.84
C PHE A 23 -3.88 -8.56 -6.56
N VAL A 24 -4.70 -7.51 -6.61
CA VAL A 24 -4.92 -6.58 -5.49
C VAL A 24 -6.39 -6.55 -5.09
N ARG A 25 -7.07 -7.69 -5.18
CA ARG A 25 -8.48 -7.83 -4.82
C ARG A 25 -8.68 -8.92 -3.77
N ASP A 26 -9.59 -8.67 -2.84
CA ASP A 26 -10.05 -9.61 -1.82
C ASP A 26 -11.57 -9.85 -1.96
N ARG A 27 -12.21 -10.50 -0.98
CA ARG A 27 -13.67 -10.74 -1.03
C ARG A 27 -14.50 -9.47 -0.85
N HIS A 28 -13.91 -8.39 -0.36
CA HIS A 28 -14.57 -7.13 -0.06
C HIS A 28 -14.36 -6.06 -1.14
N GLY A 29 -13.47 -6.30 -2.10
CA GLY A 29 -13.23 -5.41 -3.24
C GLY A 29 -11.75 -5.23 -3.51
N LEU A 30 -11.37 -4.01 -3.90
CA LEU A 30 -9.98 -3.63 -4.05
C LEU A 30 -9.29 -3.52 -2.68
N MET A 31 -8.14 -4.20 -2.55
CA MET A 31 -7.34 -4.13 -1.34
C MET A 31 -6.88 -2.69 -1.10
N GLU A 32 -6.88 -2.26 0.17
CA GLU A 32 -6.36 -0.95 0.52
C GLU A 32 -4.94 -0.78 -0.04
N ALA A 33 -4.67 0.38 -0.63
CA ALA A 33 -3.38 0.66 -1.23
C ALA A 33 -2.23 0.81 -0.20
N SER A 34 -2.41 0.40 1.06
CA SER A 34 -1.42 0.46 2.15
C SER A 34 -0.10 -0.25 1.84
N ASP A 35 -0.06 -1.04 0.75
CA ASP A 35 1.14 -1.50 0.04
C ASP A 35 2.13 -0.38 -0.38
N TRP A 36 1.76 0.90 -0.25
CA TRP A 36 2.69 2.03 -0.38
C TRP A 36 3.69 2.12 0.78
N LEU A 37 3.40 1.51 1.94
CA LEU A 37 4.26 1.48 3.12
C LEU A 37 4.99 0.12 3.20
N LEU A 38 6.31 0.16 3.35
CA LEU A 38 7.14 -1.02 3.55
C LEU A 38 7.14 -1.42 5.03
N SER A 39 5.97 -1.71 5.60
CA SER A 39 5.82 -2.03 7.02
C SER A 39 5.88 -3.51 7.37
N THR A 40 5.68 -4.39 6.39
CA THR A 40 5.54 -5.83 6.62
C THR A 40 6.51 -6.59 5.71
N GLU A 41 7.04 -7.72 6.17
CA GLU A 41 7.96 -8.55 5.37
C GLU A 41 7.36 -8.93 4.00
N ILE A 42 6.06 -9.24 3.96
CA ILE A 42 5.34 -9.56 2.72
C ILE A 42 5.36 -8.38 1.74
N THR A 43 5.13 -7.15 2.20
CA THR A 43 5.11 -5.97 1.32
C THR A 43 6.51 -5.61 0.83
N ILE A 44 7.53 -5.88 1.63
CA ILE A 44 8.95 -5.75 1.25
C ILE A 44 9.30 -6.75 0.16
N ILE A 45 9.04 -8.04 0.38
CA ILE A 45 9.35 -9.11 -0.59
C ILE A 45 8.62 -8.84 -1.92
N ARG A 46 7.32 -8.52 -1.87
CA ARG A 46 6.55 -8.18 -3.07
C ARG A 46 7.13 -6.98 -3.82
N SER A 47 7.59 -5.95 -3.10
CA SER A 47 8.18 -4.76 -3.72
C SER A 47 9.56 -5.04 -4.32
N ILE A 48 10.34 -5.94 -3.73
CA ILE A 48 11.62 -6.40 -4.30
C ILE A 48 11.38 -7.25 -5.55
N LEU A 49 10.44 -8.18 -5.51
CA LEU A 49 10.05 -8.99 -6.67
C LEU A 49 9.53 -8.10 -7.81
N GLY A 50 8.72 -7.09 -7.48
CA GLY A 50 8.24 -6.09 -8.42
C GLY A 50 9.35 -5.23 -9.04
N ALA A 51 10.50 -5.08 -8.38
CA ALA A 51 11.65 -4.33 -8.90
C ALA A 51 12.45 -5.10 -9.96
N ILE A 52 12.29 -6.43 -10.06
CA ILE A 52 12.93 -7.25 -11.08
C ILE A 52 12.13 -7.10 -12.38
N PRO A 53 12.70 -6.64 -13.51
CA PRO A 53 11.92 -6.23 -14.68
C PRO A 53 10.90 -7.26 -15.19
N ILE A 54 11.30 -8.52 -15.32
CA ILE A 54 10.41 -9.58 -15.84
C ILE A 54 9.30 -9.91 -14.84
N LEU A 55 9.64 -10.00 -13.55
CA LEU A 55 8.67 -10.31 -12.49
C LEU A 55 7.74 -9.13 -12.23
N GLY A 56 8.28 -7.92 -12.19
CA GLY A 56 7.54 -6.66 -12.17
C GLY A 56 6.54 -6.59 -13.31
N ASN A 57 6.93 -6.94 -14.54
CA ASN A 57 6.00 -6.94 -15.65
C ASN A 57 4.81 -7.89 -15.43
N ILE A 58 5.08 -9.11 -14.95
CA ILE A 58 4.03 -10.12 -14.69
C ILE A 58 3.13 -9.67 -13.54
N LEU A 59 3.71 -9.20 -12.44
CA LEU A 59 2.99 -8.75 -11.25
C LEU A 59 2.16 -7.49 -11.55
N GLY A 60 2.74 -6.52 -12.26
CA GLY A 60 2.08 -5.29 -12.67
C GLY A 60 0.93 -5.55 -13.65
N ALA A 61 1.11 -6.50 -14.58
CA ALA A 61 0.04 -6.93 -15.47
C ALA A 61 -1.09 -7.60 -14.69
N GLY A 62 -0.77 -8.47 -13.72
CA GLY A 62 -1.75 -9.06 -12.80
C GLY A 62 -2.50 -7.99 -12.00
N ARG A 63 -1.78 -6.98 -11.50
CA ARG A 63 -2.38 -5.84 -10.77
C ARG A 63 -3.34 -5.06 -11.64
N LEU A 64 -2.93 -4.62 -12.83
CA LEU A 64 -3.79 -3.87 -13.75
C LEU A 64 -4.99 -4.69 -14.22
N TYR A 65 -4.77 -5.97 -14.54
CA TYR A 65 -5.85 -6.89 -14.88
C TYR A 65 -6.85 -6.98 -13.74
N SER A 66 -6.35 -7.21 -12.52
CA SER A 66 -7.20 -7.31 -11.35
C SER A 66 -8.00 -6.04 -11.16
N VAL A 67 -7.43 -4.82 -11.26
CA VAL A 67 -8.11 -3.53 -11.05
C VAL A 67 -9.17 -3.24 -12.10
N TRP A 68 -8.86 -3.44 -13.39
CA TRP A 68 -9.72 -2.98 -14.48
C TRP A 68 -10.77 -3.99 -14.93
N TYR A 69 -10.61 -5.27 -14.61
CA TYR A 69 -11.51 -6.33 -15.07
C TYR A 69 -12.79 -6.48 -14.24
N THR A 70 -12.79 -6.09 -12.97
CA THR A 70 -13.95 -6.22 -12.06
C THR A 70 -14.74 -4.89 -11.97
N SER A 71 -15.95 -4.95 -11.40
CA SER A 71 -16.95 -3.85 -11.40
C SER A 71 -17.38 -3.36 -10.02
N ASP A 72 -16.57 -3.55 -8.98
CA ASP A 72 -16.95 -3.15 -7.62
C ASP A 72 -16.91 -1.61 -7.43
N GLU A 73 -17.66 -1.11 -6.45
CA GLU A 73 -17.64 0.31 -6.05
C GLU A 73 -16.39 0.64 -5.24
N ASP A 74 -15.22 0.59 -5.89
CA ASP A 74 -13.95 0.85 -5.22
C ASP A 74 -13.67 2.35 -5.04
N TRP A 75 -12.90 2.66 -3.99
CA TRP A 75 -12.44 4.03 -3.79
C TRP A 75 -11.50 4.48 -4.92
N LYS A 76 -11.89 5.57 -5.60
CA LYS A 76 -11.15 6.17 -6.72
C LYS A 76 -9.66 6.37 -6.42
N LYS A 77 -9.32 6.78 -5.19
CA LYS A 77 -7.93 6.96 -4.76
C LYS A 77 -7.13 5.66 -4.83
N GLN A 78 -7.71 4.54 -4.40
CA GLN A 78 -7.04 3.23 -4.42
C GLN A 78 -6.85 2.72 -5.86
N VAL A 79 -7.86 2.88 -6.71
CA VAL A 79 -7.79 2.55 -8.14
C VAL A 79 -6.64 3.29 -8.82
N VAL A 80 -6.51 4.60 -8.54
CA VAL A 80 -5.43 5.44 -9.11
C VAL A 80 -4.06 4.94 -8.65
N TRP A 81 -3.86 4.71 -7.35
CA TRP A 81 -2.57 4.23 -6.84
C TRP A 81 -2.18 2.87 -7.41
N HIS A 82 -3.09 1.90 -7.39
CA HIS A 82 -2.82 0.57 -7.95
C HIS A 82 -2.57 0.61 -9.45
N THR A 83 -3.24 1.51 -10.18
CA THR A 83 -3.00 1.72 -11.61
C THR A 83 -1.61 2.33 -11.86
N ILE A 84 -1.20 3.35 -11.10
CA ILE A 84 0.12 3.96 -11.23
C ILE A 84 1.22 2.94 -10.95
N PHE A 85 1.12 2.19 -9.85
CA PHE A 85 2.10 1.15 -9.51
C PHE A 85 2.11 0.03 -10.55
N GLY A 86 0.93 -0.40 -11.02
CA GLY A 86 0.82 -1.42 -12.06
C GLY A 86 1.47 -0.99 -13.38
N ILE A 87 1.29 0.27 -13.81
CA ILE A 87 1.94 0.80 -15.02
C ILE A 87 3.46 0.86 -14.84
N LEU A 88 3.95 1.37 -13.69
CA LEU A 88 5.38 1.41 -13.41
C LEU A 88 6.00 0.00 -13.43
N GLU A 89 5.33 -0.98 -12.83
CA GLU A 89 5.77 -2.38 -12.81
C GLU A 89 5.76 -3.00 -14.22
N VAL A 90 4.75 -2.76 -15.06
CA VAL A 90 4.67 -3.25 -16.46
C VAL A 90 5.69 -2.62 -17.39
N LEU A 91 6.09 -1.38 -17.13
CA LEU A 91 7.14 -0.71 -17.90
C LEU A 91 8.56 -1.17 -17.51
N GLY A 92 8.69 -2.14 -16.60
CA GLY A 92 9.98 -2.55 -16.02
C GLY A 92 10.59 -1.48 -15.10
N LEU A 93 9.81 -0.44 -14.75
CA LEU A 93 10.20 0.64 -13.85
C LEU A 93 9.87 0.30 -12.39
N GLY A 94 9.78 -0.99 -12.06
CA GLY A 94 9.54 -1.48 -10.71
C GLY A 94 10.57 -0.95 -9.70
N ILE A 95 11.80 -0.65 -10.14
CA ILE A 95 12.81 0.01 -9.31
C ILE A 95 12.41 1.43 -8.88
N LEU A 96 11.72 2.19 -9.75
CA LEU A 96 11.19 3.52 -9.41
C LEU A 96 10.01 3.39 -8.44
N ALA A 97 9.15 2.38 -8.65
CA ALA A 97 8.08 2.07 -7.71
C ALA A 97 8.64 1.72 -6.32
N LEU A 98 9.69 0.91 -6.24
CA LEU A 98 10.39 0.58 -4.99
C LEU A 98 11.00 1.84 -4.35
N ALA A 99 11.69 2.68 -5.12
CA ALA A 99 12.27 3.93 -4.64
C ALA A 99 11.21 4.87 -4.05
N LEU A 100 10.05 4.99 -4.70
CA LEU A 100 8.92 5.78 -4.20
C LEU A 100 8.38 5.23 -2.88
N LYS A 101 8.24 3.90 -2.75
CA LYS A 101 7.82 3.26 -1.51
C LYS A 101 8.80 3.47 -0.36
N ILE A 102 10.11 3.39 -0.64
CA ILE A 102 11.15 3.70 0.35
C ILE A 102 11.00 5.15 0.82
N LEU A 103 10.91 6.10 -0.10
CA LEU A 103 10.75 7.52 0.21
C LEU A 103 9.52 7.79 1.09
N LEU A 104 8.35 7.26 0.69
CA LEU A 104 7.10 7.43 1.45
C LEU A 104 7.18 6.80 2.84
N THR A 105 7.80 5.63 2.95
CA THR A 105 8.01 4.93 4.22
C THR A 105 8.93 5.75 5.13
N THR A 106 10.04 6.29 4.60
CA THR A 106 10.94 7.16 5.36
C THR A 106 10.23 8.42 5.86
N ILE A 107 9.47 9.11 5.01
CA ILE A 107 8.70 10.31 5.40
C ILE A 107 7.70 9.97 6.51
N TYR A 108 6.97 8.85 6.38
CA TYR A 108 6.00 8.42 7.38
C TYR A 108 6.64 8.21 8.75
N TYR A 109 7.76 7.48 8.82
CA TYR A 109 8.44 7.25 10.10
C TYR A 109 9.08 8.52 10.68
N LEU A 110 9.59 9.43 9.84
CA LEU A 110 10.11 10.73 10.30
C LEU A 110 8.99 11.58 10.93
N LEU A 111 7.84 11.70 10.27
CA LEU A 111 6.69 12.45 10.80
C LEU A 111 6.18 11.83 12.09
N ARG A 112 6.09 10.50 12.16
CA ARG A 112 5.70 9.78 13.38
C ARG A 112 6.68 10.03 14.52
N GLY A 113 7.98 10.06 14.22
CA GLY A 113 9.02 10.39 15.19
C GLY A 113 8.86 11.82 15.74
N LEU A 114 8.67 12.81 14.87
CA LEU A 114 8.46 14.21 15.25
C LEU A 114 7.22 14.39 16.13
N TRP A 115 6.13 13.68 15.82
CA TRP A 115 4.92 13.68 16.64
C TRP A 115 5.18 13.13 18.04
N ASN A 116 5.85 11.99 18.14
CA ASN A 116 6.15 11.34 19.42
C ASN A 116 7.06 12.20 20.30
N VAL A 117 8.07 12.86 19.72
CA VAL A 117 8.93 13.81 20.43
C VAL A 117 8.12 14.98 20.97
N SER A 118 7.23 15.54 20.15
CA SER A 118 6.37 16.66 20.57
C SER A 118 5.47 16.25 21.75
N PHE A 119 4.90 15.05 21.71
CA PHE A 119 4.08 14.52 22.80
C PHE A 119 4.90 14.31 24.10
N MET A 120 6.09 13.72 24.00
CA MET A 120 7.00 13.58 25.15
C MET A 120 7.37 14.93 25.79
N LEU A 121 7.62 15.95 24.98
CA LEU A 121 7.93 17.30 25.49
C LEU A 121 6.75 17.91 26.25
N ILE A 122 5.51 17.71 25.77
CA ILE A 122 4.29 18.15 26.47
C ILE A 122 4.16 17.43 27.81
N GLU A 123 4.36 16.11 27.86
CA GLU A 123 4.30 15.36 29.12
C GLU A 123 5.36 15.84 30.13
N ILE A 124 6.62 16.01 29.69
CA ILE A 124 7.71 16.53 30.53
C ILE A 124 7.37 17.93 31.06
N PHE A 125 6.88 18.82 30.19
CA PHE A 125 6.49 20.17 30.60
C PHE A 125 5.34 20.14 31.60
N SER A 126 4.32 19.30 31.39
CA SER A 126 3.20 19.13 32.32
C SER A 126 3.60 18.57 33.68
N ALA A 127 4.66 17.76 33.74
CA ALA A 127 5.20 17.24 34.99
C ALA A 127 6.07 18.27 35.74
N LEU A 128 6.71 19.18 35.01
CA LEU A 128 7.56 20.24 35.58
C LEU A 128 6.78 21.46 36.05
N VAL A 129 5.66 21.79 35.39
CA VAL A 129 4.81 22.91 35.80
C VAL A 129 3.97 22.50 37.02
N PRO A 130 4.12 23.17 38.17
CA PRO A 130 3.31 22.87 39.34
C PRO A 130 1.84 23.13 39.03
N ASN A 131 0.97 22.16 39.31
CA ASN A 131 -0.47 22.38 39.29
C ASN A 131 -0.84 23.27 40.49
N TYR A 132 -0.94 24.58 40.26
CA TYR A 132 -1.47 25.48 41.26
C TYR A 132 -2.99 25.30 41.32
N PRO A 133 -3.58 24.92 42.47
CA PRO A 133 -5.02 24.88 42.60
C PRO A 133 -5.56 26.30 42.43
N VAL A 134 -6.44 26.48 41.45
CA VAL A 134 -7.21 27.72 41.31
C VAL A 134 -8.21 27.71 42.47
N LEU A 135 -7.89 28.47 43.53
CA LEU A 135 -8.82 28.75 44.61
C LEU A 135 -9.90 29.69 44.03
N VAL A 136 -11.07 29.13 43.74
CA VAL A 136 -12.31 29.84 43.38
C VAL A 136 -13.02 30.26 44.66
#